data_AF-A0A0F8F9Q0-F1
#
_entry.id   AF-A0A0F8F9Q0-F1
#
_cell.length_a   1.000
_cell.length_b   1.000
_cell.length_c   1.000
_cell.angle_alpha   90.00
_cell.angle_beta   90.00
_cell.angle_gamma   90.00
#
_symmetry.space_group_name_H-M   'P 1'
#
loop_
_entity.id
_entity.type
_entity.pdbx_description
1 polymer ?
#
loop_
_entity_poly.entity_id
_entity_poly.type
_entity_poly.pdbx_seq_one_letter_code
_entity_poly.pdbx_strand_id
1 'polypeptide(L)' 'MLRVYERVMQLIREAYERYLTTLNLSGNQLTQLPPEIKELKNLTRLYLSSSQNQFYFHINKSLKTIFMI' A
#
# COMPACT_ATOMS: atom_id res chain seq x y z
N MET A 1 -12.26 -11.59 5.05
CA MET A 1 -11.65 -10.50 5.83
C MET A 1 -10.25 -10.81 6.35
N LEU A 2 -10.00 -11.91 7.08
CA LEU A 2 -8.65 -12.17 7.67
C LEU A 2 -7.54 -12.56 6.68
N ARG A 3 -7.83 -13.38 5.65
CA ARG A 3 -6.79 -13.85 4.70
C ARG A 3 -6.14 -12.74 3.86
N VAL A 4 -6.86 -11.65 3.62
CA VAL A 4 -6.36 -10.51 2.83
C VAL A 4 -5.34 -9.70 3.63
N TYR A 5 -5.62 -9.44 4.91
CA TYR A 5 -4.72 -8.67 5.76
C TYR A 5 -3.37 -9.37 5.94
N GLU A 6 -3.38 -10.66 6.23
CA GLU A 6 -2.17 -11.50 6.33
C GLU A 6 -1.32 -11.45 5.05
N ARG A 7 -1.97 -11.59 3.88
CA ARG A 7 -1.29 -11.50 2.59
C ARG A 7 -0.61 -10.14 2.41
N VAL A 8 -1.28 -9.06 2.78
CA VAL A 8 -0.74 -7.70 2.61
C VAL A 8 0.40 -7.43 3.59
N MET A 9 0.32 -7.93 4.82
CA MET A 9 1.44 -7.89 5.77
C MET A 9 2.67 -8.64 5.26
N GLN A 10 2.49 -9.80 4.63
CA GLN A 10 3.59 -10.54 4.01
C GLN A 10 4.25 -9.73 2.88
N LEU A 11 3.46 -9.09 2.02
CA LEU A 11 3.97 -8.25 0.94
C LEU A 11 4.72 -7.01 1.46
N ILE A 12 4.23 -6.39 2.53
CA ILE A 12 4.91 -5.26 3.18
C ILE A 12 6.22 -5.70 3.80
N ARG A 13 6.24 -6.85 4.47
CA ARG A 13 7.45 -7.41 5.04
C ARG A 13 8.49 -7.70 3.96
N GLU A 14 8.09 -8.33 2.86
CA GLU A 14 8.98 -8.59 1.73
C GLU A 14 9.52 -7.27 1.14
N ALA A 15 8.66 -6.26 1.00
CA ALA A 15 9.06 -4.95 0.50
C ALA A 15 10.08 -4.25 1.41
N TYR A 16 9.94 -4.43 2.73
CA TYR A 16 10.88 -3.92 3.72
C TYR A 16 12.23 -4.63 3.60
N GLU A 17 12.23 -5.96 3.61
CA GLU A 17 13.45 -6.79 3.55
C GLU A 17 14.22 -6.56 2.24
N ARG A 18 13.51 -6.29 1.14
CA ARG A 18 14.11 -6.06 -0.19
C ARG A 18 14.38 -4.59 -0.49
N TYR A 19 14.15 -3.68 0.45
CA TYR A 19 14.37 -2.24 0.28
C TYR A 19 13.67 -1.68 -0.98
N LEU A 20 12.42 -2.12 -1.24
CA LEU A 20 11.73 -1.79 -2.48
C LEU A 20 11.34 -0.31 -2.55
N THR A 21 11.48 0.25 -3.75
CA THR A 21 10.99 1.59 -4.08
C THR A 21 9.59 1.57 -4.68
N THR A 22 9.07 0.40 -5.03
CA THR A 22 7.73 0.20 -5.63
C THR A 22 7.05 -1.02 -5.03
N LEU A 23 5.77 -0.87 -4.64
CA LEU A 23 4.95 -1.93 -4.08
C LEU A 23 3.58 -1.92 -4.76
N ASN A 24 3.12 -3.07 -5.22
CA ASN A 24 1.80 -3.22 -5.83
C ASN A 24 0.91 -4.08 -4.94
N LEU A 25 -0.12 -3.45 -4.35
CA LEU A 25 -1.16 -4.12 -3.58
C LEU A 25 -2.50 -4.16 -4.34
N SER A 26 -2.49 -3.91 -5.65
CA SER A 26 -3.70 -3.96 -6.46
C SER A 26 -4.34 -5.35 -6.42
N GLY A 27 -5.67 -5.38 -6.48
CA GLY A 27 -6.48 -6.60 -6.42
C GLY A 27 -6.70 -7.15 -5.00
N ASN A 28 -6.14 -6.53 -3.95
CA ASN A 28 -6.24 -7.07 -2.59
C ASN A 28 -7.53 -6.69 -1.82
N GLN A 29 -8.61 -6.21 -2.43
CA GLN A 29 -9.88 -5.86 -1.75
C GLN A 29 -9.69 -5.12 -0.40
N LEU A 30 -8.67 -4.26 -0.31
CA LEU A 30 -8.31 -3.57 0.91
C LEU A 30 -9.30 -2.44 1.18
N THR A 31 -9.90 -2.43 2.37
CA THR A 31 -10.67 -1.29 2.86
C THR A 31 -9.79 -0.25 3.55
N GLN A 32 -8.63 -0.67 4.05
CA GLN A 32 -7.66 0.18 4.72
C GLN A 32 -6.24 -0.36 4.51
N LEU A 33 -5.24 0.53 4.52
CA LEU A 33 -3.84 0.13 4.56
C LEU A 33 -3.42 -0.17 6.00
N PRO A 34 -2.62 -1.23 6.21
CA PRO A 34 -2.01 -1.47 7.51
C PRO A 34 -0.99 -0.36 7.83
N PRO A 35 -0.89 0.09 9.10
CA PRO A 35 -0.01 1.19 9.49
C PRO A 35 1.47 0.93 9.20
N GLU A 36 1.90 -0.33 9.14
CA GLU A 36 3.26 -0.80 8.87
C GLU A 36 3.77 -0.39 7.48
N ILE A 37 2.87 -0.02 6.54
CA ILE A 37 3.25 0.55 5.24
C ILE A 37 4.17 1.79 5.40
N LYS A 38 4.06 2.50 6.53
CA LYS A 38 4.87 3.69 6.87
C LYS A 38 6.33 3.34 7.16
N GLU A 39 6.65 2.08 7.44
CA GLU A 39 8.03 1.64 7.67
C GLU A 39 8.83 1.42 6.38
N LEU A 40 8.15 1.41 5.23
CA LEU A 40 8.79 1.33 3.91
C LEU A 40 9.35 2.71 3.51
N LYS A 41 10.40 3.19 4.21
CA LYS A 41 10.96 4.55 4.00
C LYS A 41 11.50 4.78 2.58
N ASN A 42 11.89 3.70 1.89
CA ASN A 42 12.39 3.76 0.51
C ASN A 42 11.29 3.71 -0.54
N LEU A 43 10.04 3.45 -0.14
CA LEU A 43 8.92 3.33 -1.06
C LEU A 43 8.59 4.69 -1.69
N THR A 44 8.59 4.70 -3.01
CA THR A 44 8.28 5.87 -3.84
C THR A 44 6.99 5.70 -4.63
N ARG A 45 6.56 4.46 -4.87
CA ARG A 45 5.36 4.13 -5.65
C ARG A 45 4.57 3.04 -4.94
N LEU A 46 3.27 3.28 -4.76
CA LEU A 46 2.32 2.33 -4.18
C LEU A 46 1.09 2.24 -5.08
N TYR A 47 0.75 1.03 -5.55
CA TYR A 47 -0.43 0.78 -6.37
C TYR A 47 -1.51 0.09 -5.55
N LEU A 48 -2.73 0.66 -5.49
CA LEU A 48 -3.82 0.22 -4.61
C LEU A 48 -5.14 -0.04 -5.35
N SER A 49 -5.10 -0.33 -6.65
CA SER A 49 -6.35 -0.48 -7.41
C SER A 49 -7.12 -1.71 -6.94
N SER A 50 -8.38 -1.54 -6.54
CA SER A 50 -9.27 -2.67 -6.25
C SER A 50 -9.96 -3.10 -7.55
N SER A 51 -10.19 -4.39 -7.75
CA SER A 51 -10.90 -4.91 -8.93
C SER A 51 -12.38 -4.49 -8.99
N GLN A 52 -12.87 -3.69 -8.02
CA GLN A 52 -14.27 -3.30 -7.94
C GLN A 52 -14.53 -1.80 -7.84
N ASN A 53 -13.50 -0.95 -7.67
CA ASN A 53 -13.60 0.51 -7.84
C ASN A 53 -12.19 1.10 -8.04
N GLN A 54 -12.01 1.88 -9.10
CA GLN A 54 -10.82 2.69 -9.34
C GLN A 54 -10.78 3.83 -8.32
N PHE A 55 -9.82 3.79 -7.40
CA PHE A 55 -9.39 4.99 -6.68
C PHE A 55 -7.87 5.09 -6.80
N TYR A 56 -7.40 6.21 -7.33
CA TYR A 56 -6.00 6.57 -7.40
C TYR A 56 -5.60 7.27 -6.09
N PHE A 57 -4.51 6.84 -5.46
CA PHE A 57 -3.99 7.48 -4.25
C PHE A 57 -2.54 7.92 -4.48
N HIS A 58 -2.29 9.23 -4.35
CA HIS A 58 -0.95 9.82 -4.40
C HIS A 58 -0.44 10.08 -2.98
N ILE A 59 0.75 9.55 -2.63
CA ILE A 59 1.38 9.82 -1.32
C ILE A 59 2.34 11.00 -1.49
N ASN A 60 1.98 12.16 -0.94
CA ASN A 60 2.85 13.33 -0.92
C ASN A 60 3.83 13.26 0.27
N LYS A 61 5.12 13.53 0.03
CA LYS A 61 6.20 13.47 1.04
C LYS A 61 6.15 14.60 2.08
N SER A 62 5.25 15.57 1.94
CA SER A 62 4.93 16.56 2.98
C SER A 62 3.72 16.10 3.78
N LEU A 63 3.91 15.89 5.07
CA LEU A 63 2.95 15.34 6.02
C LEU A 63 1.52 15.90 5.87
N LYS A 64 0.56 14.96 5.92
CA LYS A 64 -0.90 15.09 6.06
C LYS A 64 -1.68 15.09 4.75
N THR A 65 -2.43 14.00 4.58
CA THR A 65 -3.57 13.80 3.67
C THR A 65 -3.27 13.00 2.40
N ILE A 66 -4.00 11.88 2.29
CA ILE A 66 -4.18 11.07 1.09
C ILE A 66 -5.30 11.75 0.31
N PHE A 67 -5.05 12.17 -0.92
CA PHE A 67 -6.09 12.71 -1.80
C PHE A 67 -6.54 11.65 -2.81
N MET A 68 -7.86 11.59 -3.00
CA MET A 68 -8.57 10.80 -4.00
C MET A 68 -8.78 11.69 -5.22
N ILE A 69 -8.29 11.28 -6.39
CA ILE A 69 -8.73 11.80 -7.71
C ILE A 69 -9.44 10.68 -8.46
#